data_AF-A0A1I8CR57-F1
#
_entry.id   AF-A0A1I8CR57-F1
#
_cell.length_a   1.000
_cell.length_b   1.000
_cell.length_c   1.000
_cell.angle_alpha   90.00
_cell.angle_beta   90.00
_cell.angle_gamma   90.00
#
_symmetry.space_group_name_H-M   'P 1'
#
loop_
_entity.id
_entity.type
_entity.pdbx_description
1 polymer ?
#
loop_
_entity_poly.entity_id
_entity_poly.type
_entity_poly.pdbx_seq_one_letter_code
_entity_poly.pdbx_strand_id
1 'polypeptide(L)'
;MNKAGDSPPISRFKRKINTTAETSMAGSLFEPGFSKCNCNDASSEIDEGSHECEGEKYKTEVPEKESEKCICAFDRKTNDAWPCYLENHWLKEECATCDDHAFCTKRGPPGVIKKKKHPCLCAPSGSFCVAYDGKADILQIWKYLSGVEPTEDPGFIEAMGFGGMTDEVAIVTKAKENIMFAMATLSMKERMLLSNTLKELVHKCSFNGAACDIENDFLTHVDPTYGSCFTYNFDRSKHLTSARAGSLYGLRILVYVNSTEYMPTTEATGVRLTIHEKEEFPFPDTFGYSAPTGYISSFGLKLRRMTRLPAPYGDCVRDGKTKDYVYNLYEYTVEGCYRSCFQQLVLKDCHCGDPRFPVPEGHSHCKAIDPVARKCLDEKLQELGGVHGSFRCRCQQPCKQSIYSVTYSAAKWPSLSLQIQLGACEGSSKDCNQHYKENAAMVEVFYEQLNYEMLTESEAYGLVNLLADVGGQLGLWCGISFLTCCEFIFLFFETSWMSAKHHYEIYKRKKEEKRRAKEIF
;
A
#
# COMPACT_ATOMS: atom_id res chain seq x y z
N MET A 1 -43.00 -7.38 -35.92
CA MET A 1 -43.81 -8.61 -36.04
C MET A 1 -43.18 -9.68 -35.16
N ASN A 2 -43.94 -10.14 -34.14
CA ASN A 2 -43.89 -11.43 -33.41
C ASN A 2 -42.55 -11.95 -32.85
N LYS A 3 -42.43 -12.57 -31.66
CA LYS A 3 -43.26 -12.83 -30.46
C LYS A 3 -42.32 -13.57 -29.45
N ALA A 4 -42.53 -13.38 -28.14
CA ALA A 4 -42.35 -14.28 -26.97
C ALA A 4 -41.29 -15.42 -27.04
N GLY A 5 -40.42 -15.59 -26.03
CA GLY A 5 -40.78 -16.15 -24.72
C GLY A 5 -39.57 -16.75 -23.99
N ASP A 6 -39.71 -16.88 -22.67
CA ASP A 6 -38.98 -17.71 -21.70
C ASP A 6 -37.71 -17.21 -20.97
N SER A 7 -37.90 -17.01 -19.66
CA SER A 7 -36.94 -17.10 -18.54
C SER A 7 -37.46 -18.22 -17.58
N PRO A 8 -36.76 -18.70 -16.51
CA PRO A 8 -35.37 -18.50 -16.02
C PRO A 8 -34.74 -19.90 -15.58
N PRO A 9 -33.79 -20.11 -14.60
CA PRO A 9 -33.62 -19.51 -13.25
C PRO A 9 -32.18 -19.15 -12.75
N ILE A 10 -32.11 -18.05 -11.97
CA ILE A 10 -31.47 -17.87 -10.64
C ILE A 10 -29.96 -18.16 -10.44
N SER A 11 -29.20 -17.13 -10.03
CA SER A 11 -28.16 -17.27 -8.99
C SER A 11 -28.07 -16.03 -8.08
N ARG A 12 -27.92 -16.30 -6.79
CA ARG A 12 -28.05 -15.40 -5.63
C ARG A 12 -26.79 -14.55 -5.42
N PHE A 13 -26.93 -13.23 -5.23
CA PHE A 13 -25.89 -12.42 -4.60
C PHE A 13 -26.27 -12.06 -3.15
N LYS A 14 -25.59 -12.70 -2.19
CA LYS A 14 -25.62 -12.36 -0.77
C LYS A 14 -24.76 -11.12 -0.54
N ARG A 15 -25.32 -10.04 0.02
CA ARG A 15 -24.53 -8.97 0.67
C ARG A 15 -24.00 -9.52 2.00
N LYS A 16 -22.67 -9.54 2.17
CA LYS A 16 -21.99 -9.90 3.42
C LYS A 16 -22.17 -8.76 4.43
N ILE A 17 -22.97 -9.01 5.47
CA ILE A 17 -22.93 -8.29 6.74
C ILE A 17 -21.89 -9.02 7.62
N ASN A 18 -21.01 -8.28 8.30
CA ASN A 18 -19.97 -8.85 9.16
C ASN A 18 -20.57 -9.77 10.23
N THR A 19 -20.23 -11.05 10.15
CA THR A 19 -20.62 -12.11 11.07
C THR A 19 -19.54 -12.29 12.14
N THR A 20 -19.86 -11.91 13.38
CA THR A 20 -19.48 -12.75 14.52
C THR A 20 -20.70 -13.62 14.81
N ALA A 21 -20.55 -14.93 14.60
CA ALA A 21 -21.55 -15.99 14.63
C ALA A 21 -22.11 -16.37 13.24
N GLU A 22 -21.42 -17.27 12.55
CA GLU A 22 -22.02 -18.12 11.52
C GLU A 22 -21.87 -19.59 11.96
N THR A 23 -22.91 -20.11 12.59
CA THR A 23 -23.22 -21.54 12.56
C THR A 23 -24.73 -21.65 12.40
N SER A 24 -25.17 -22.33 11.34
CA SER A 24 -26.57 -22.63 10.96
C SER A 24 -27.39 -21.50 10.29
N MET A 25 -27.45 -21.53 8.95
CA MET A 25 -28.35 -20.67 8.16
C MET A 25 -29.73 -21.31 7.99
N ALA A 26 -30.67 -20.93 8.86
CA ALA A 26 -32.11 -21.03 8.62
C ALA A 26 -32.88 -20.10 9.59
N GLY A 27 -32.72 -18.79 9.43
CA GLY A 27 -33.30 -17.77 10.33
C GLY A 27 -33.74 -16.50 9.60
N SER A 28 -34.85 -15.87 9.98
CA SER A 28 -35.26 -14.52 9.52
C SER A 28 -34.34 -13.44 10.08
N LEU A 29 -34.09 -12.33 9.37
CA LEU A 29 -33.22 -11.24 9.84
C LEU A 29 -34.06 -9.96 9.99
N PHE A 30 -34.17 -9.44 11.22
CA PHE A 30 -34.86 -8.18 11.51
C PHE A 30 -33.92 -6.98 11.31
N GLU A 31 -34.40 -5.94 10.63
CA GLU A 31 -33.71 -4.64 10.52
C GLU A 31 -34.70 -3.48 10.68
N PRO A 32 -34.29 -2.31 11.21
CA PRO A 32 -35.17 -1.15 11.23
C PRO A 32 -35.39 -0.62 9.82
N GLY A 33 -36.65 -0.34 9.47
CA GLY A 33 -37.02 0.20 8.17
C GLY A 33 -38.10 1.27 8.28
N PHE A 34 -38.01 2.32 7.46
CA PHE A 34 -39.07 3.28 7.27
C PHE A 34 -40.20 2.67 6.45
N SER A 35 -41.42 2.79 6.97
CA SER A 35 -42.66 2.48 6.27
C SER A 35 -43.57 3.71 6.25
N LYS A 36 -44.52 3.74 5.31
CA LYS A 36 -45.71 4.57 5.45
C LYS A 36 -46.62 3.91 6.48
N CYS A 37 -47.15 4.68 7.42
CA CYS A 37 -48.15 4.18 8.37
C CYS A 37 -49.27 5.16 8.59
N ASN A 38 -50.42 4.61 8.96
CA ASN A 38 -51.55 5.37 9.47
C ASN A 38 -51.58 5.25 11.00
N CYS A 39 -51.47 6.38 11.71
CA CYS A 39 -51.50 6.45 13.17
C CYS A 39 -52.79 7.11 13.71
N ASN A 40 -53.83 7.29 12.86
CA ASN A 40 -55.02 8.07 13.23
C ASN A 40 -56.03 7.35 14.15
N ASP A 41 -55.96 6.02 14.28
CA ASP A 41 -56.93 5.22 15.07
C ASP A 41 -56.41 4.82 16.47
N ALA A 42 -55.49 5.59 17.06
CA ALA A 42 -55.01 5.36 18.43
C ALA A 42 -56.01 5.81 19.53
N SER A 43 -57.32 5.84 19.24
CA SER A 43 -58.35 6.26 20.20
C SER A 43 -59.65 5.46 20.10
N SER A 44 -59.59 4.13 20.19
CA SER A 44 -60.72 3.34 20.69
C SER A 44 -60.30 1.88 20.94
N GLU A 45 -59.70 1.62 22.08
CA GLU A 45 -60.14 0.62 23.07
C GLU A 45 -59.06 0.48 24.15
N ILE A 46 -59.50 0.05 25.32
CA ILE A 46 -58.83 0.16 26.61
C ILE A 46 -57.58 -0.74 26.62
N ASP A 47 -56.40 -0.17 26.37
CA ASP A 47 -55.14 -0.64 26.94
C ASP A 47 -54.09 0.49 26.97
N GLU A 48 -53.60 0.81 28.16
CA GLU A 48 -52.56 1.83 28.37
C GLU A 48 -51.22 1.31 27.79
N GLY A 49 -50.93 1.57 26.51
CA GLY A 49 -49.57 1.37 25.98
C GLY A 49 -49.35 1.24 24.47
N SER A 50 -50.37 1.08 23.63
CA SER A 50 -50.15 0.81 22.19
C SER A 50 -50.43 2.02 21.30
N HIS A 51 -49.47 2.96 21.20
CA HIS A 51 -49.41 3.94 20.10
C HIS A 51 -48.88 3.29 18.80
N GLU A 52 -49.28 2.05 18.53
CA GLU A 52 -48.80 1.29 17.39
C GLU A 52 -49.51 1.76 16.11
N CYS A 53 -48.73 2.10 15.09
CA CYS A 53 -49.26 2.57 13.82
C CYS A 53 -49.45 1.41 12.84
N GLU A 54 -50.47 1.50 11.98
CA GLU A 54 -50.67 0.53 10.90
C GLU A 54 -49.64 0.74 9.79
N GLY A 55 -48.42 0.22 9.94
CA GLY A 55 -47.34 0.35 8.94
C GLY A 55 -47.21 -0.83 7.98
N GLU A 56 -47.68 -2.01 8.38
CA GLU A 56 -47.62 -3.24 7.60
C GLU A 56 -48.49 -3.17 6.32
N LYS A 57 -49.67 -2.56 6.43
CA LYS A 57 -50.65 -2.46 5.33
C LYS A 57 -50.20 -1.52 4.21
N TYR A 58 -49.40 -0.50 4.53
CA TYR A 58 -48.98 0.56 3.61
C TYR A 58 -47.49 0.47 3.26
N LYS A 59 -46.81 -0.63 3.58
CA LYS A 59 -45.36 -0.84 3.40
C LYS A 59 -44.84 -0.68 1.97
N THR A 60 -45.71 -0.80 0.97
CA THR A 60 -45.39 -0.62 -0.45
C THR A 60 -45.62 0.81 -0.95
N GLU A 61 -46.27 1.66 -0.17
CA GLU A 61 -46.60 3.03 -0.55
C GLU A 61 -45.53 4.02 -0.06
N VAL A 62 -45.31 5.08 -0.83
CA VAL A 62 -44.41 6.17 -0.45
C VAL A 62 -45.15 7.12 0.50
N PRO A 63 -44.61 7.45 1.68
CA PRO A 63 -45.20 8.47 2.56
C PRO A 63 -45.07 9.86 1.93
N GLU A 64 -46.18 10.60 1.84
CA GLU A 64 -46.20 11.95 1.25
C GLU A 64 -45.89 13.04 2.28
N LYS A 65 -46.15 12.76 3.56
CA LYS A 65 -45.93 13.65 4.69
C LYS A 65 -45.03 12.99 5.72
N GLU A 66 -44.27 13.80 6.44
CA GLU A 66 -43.39 13.32 7.51
C GLU A 66 -44.18 12.71 8.69
N SER A 67 -45.44 13.12 8.88
CA SER A 67 -46.37 12.54 9.87
C SER A 67 -46.85 11.12 9.52
N GLU A 68 -46.71 10.70 8.27
CA GLU A 68 -47.07 9.35 7.79
C GLU A 68 -45.87 8.40 7.77
N LYS A 69 -44.69 8.89 8.14
CA LYS A 69 -43.44 8.13 8.10
C LYS A 69 -43.15 7.57 9.49
N CYS A 70 -43.02 6.26 9.59
CA CYS A 70 -42.68 5.60 10.86
C CYS A 70 -41.59 4.57 10.66
N ILE A 71 -40.95 4.21 11.77
CA ILE A 71 -39.95 3.15 11.81
C ILE A 71 -40.66 1.86 12.23
N CYS A 72 -40.40 0.80 11.48
CA CYS A 72 -40.90 -0.54 11.70
C CYS A 72 -39.73 -1.50 11.85
N ALA A 73 -39.92 -2.58 12.61
CA ALA A 73 -39.04 -3.73 12.50
C ALA A 73 -39.42 -4.54 11.24
N PHE A 74 -38.51 -4.62 10.29
CA PHE A 74 -38.74 -5.28 9.01
C PHE A 74 -38.08 -6.65 8.99
N ASP A 75 -38.85 -7.71 8.73
CA ASP A 75 -38.34 -9.06 8.51
C ASP A 75 -38.09 -9.28 7.01
N ARG A 76 -36.81 -9.43 6.63
CA ARG A 76 -36.41 -9.66 5.24
C ARG A 76 -36.95 -10.94 4.61
N LYS A 77 -37.34 -11.94 5.40
CA LYS A 77 -37.77 -13.25 4.91
C LYS A 77 -39.25 -13.26 4.56
N THR A 78 -40.08 -12.69 5.43
CA THR A 78 -41.52 -12.63 5.24
C THR A 78 -41.97 -11.33 4.56
N ASN A 79 -41.07 -10.35 4.48
CA ASN A 79 -41.35 -8.98 4.05
C ASN A 79 -42.34 -8.25 4.98
N ASP A 80 -42.46 -8.67 6.24
CA ASP A 80 -43.36 -8.05 7.20
C ASP A 80 -42.68 -6.87 7.90
N ALA A 81 -43.42 -5.78 8.10
CA ALA A 81 -43.01 -4.56 8.76
C ALA A 81 -43.85 -4.41 10.05
N TRP A 82 -43.36 -4.96 11.16
CA TRP A 82 -44.05 -4.97 12.44
C TRP A 82 -43.08 -5.17 13.63
N PRO A 83 -43.24 -4.46 14.77
CA PRO A 83 -44.22 -3.40 15.03
C PRO A 83 -43.74 -2.04 14.49
N CYS A 84 -44.69 -1.12 14.24
CA CYS A 84 -44.42 0.19 13.66
C CYS A 84 -44.81 1.33 14.61
N TYR A 85 -43.88 2.27 14.84
CA TYR A 85 -44.11 3.47 15.65
C TYR A 85 -43.47 4.67 14.98
N LEU A 86 -44.00 5.87 15.24
CA LEU A 86 -43.40 7.13 14.76
C LEU A 86 -41.94 7.25 15.24
N GLU A 87 -41.10 7.93 14.46
CA GLU A 87 -39.65 8.00 14.67
C GLU A 87 -39.26 8.54 16.05
N ASN A 88 -40.00 9.51 16.57
CA ASN A 88 -39.81 10.11 17.90
C ASN A 88 -40.08 9.15 19.07
N HIS A 89 -40.81 8.06 18.82
CA HIS A 89 -41.18 7.07 19.82
C HIS A 89 -40.15 5.93 19.94
N TRP A 90 -39.25 5.78 18.96
CA TRP A 90 -38.17 4.79 19.03
C TRP A 90 -37.02 5.28 19.91
N LEU A 91 -36.61 4.42 20.85
CA LEU A 91 -35.55 4.71 21.81
C LEU A 91 -34.25 4.03 21.36
N LYS A 92 -33.19 4.82 21.21
CA LYS A 92 -31.82 4.32 21.01
C LYS A 92 -31.26 3.89 22.35
N GLU A 93 -31.03 2.60 22.53
CA GLU A 93 -30.60 2.01 23.79
C GLU A 93 -29.46 0.99 23.61
N GLU A 94 -28.91 0.53 24.72
CA GLU A 94 -27.91 -0.54 24.76
C GLU A 94 -28.56 -1.84 25.27
N CYS A 95 -28.75 -2.81 24.37
CA CYS A 95 -29.33 -4.11 24.67
C CYS A 95 -28.32 -5.08 25.28
N ALA A 96 -28.80 -5.98 26.15
CA ALA A 96 -27.95 -6.93 26.87
C ALA A 96 -27.56 -8.14 26.00
N THR A 97 -28.49 -8.60 25.16
CA THR A 97 -28.29 -9.74 24.25
C THR A 97 -29.09 -9.51 22.97
N CYS A 98 -28.49 -9.82 21.82
CA CYS A 98 -29.17 -9.92 20.53
C CYS A 98 -28.94 -11.34 19.98
N ASP A 99 -29.95 -11.92 19.34
CA ASP A 99 -29.84 -13.22 18.70
C ASP A 99 -29.27 -13.14 17.27
N ASP A 100 -29.09 -14.29 16.62
CA ASP A 100 -28.58 -14.37 15.25
C ASP A 100 -29.58 -13.83 14.19
N HIS A 101 -30.81 -13.52 14.61
CA HIS A 101 -31.87 -12.90 13.80
C HIS A 101 -31.93 -11.38 13.99
N ALA A 102 -30.97 -10.79 14.73
CA ALA A 102 -30.91 -9.38 15.10
C ALA A 102 -32.07 -8.89 15.99
N PHE A 103 -32.79 -9.82 16.63
CA PHE A 103 -33.75 -9.51 17.68
C PHE A 103 -33.02 -9.32 19.02
N CYS A 104 -33.26 -8.19 19.68
CA CYS A 104 -32.54 -7.80 20.89
C CYS A 104 -33.46 -7.74 22.11
N THR A 105 -32.92 -8.10 23.28
CA THR A 105 -33.63 -8.04 24.56
C THR A 105 -32.89 -7.14 25.57
N LYS A 106 -33.68 -6.35 26.33
CA LYS A 106 -33.16 -5.47 27.39
C LYS A 106 -32.71 -6.24 28.63
N ARG A 107 -33.37 -7.37 28.95
CA ARG A 107 -33.03 -8.24 30.09
C ARG A 107 -32.47 -9.56 29.55
N GLY A 108 -31.22 -9.87 29.89
CA GLY A 108 -30.62 -11.15 29.54
C GLY A 108 -31.30 -12.32 30.29
N PRO A 109 -31.21 -13.55 29.76
CA PRO A 109 -31.74 -14.74 30.43
C PRO A 109 -31.12 -14.92 31.83
N PRO A 110 -31.88 -15.39 32.84
CA PRO A 110 -31.38 -15.55 34.20
C PRO A 110 -30.21 -16.54 34.22
N GLY A 111 -29.01 -16.06 34.60
CA GLY A 111 -27.81 -16.88 34.77
C GLY A 111 -26.61 -16.56 33.86
N VAL A 112 -26.73 -15.61 32.92
CA VAL A 112 -25.60 -15.23 32.04
C VAL A 112 -24.91 -13.96 32.54
N ILE A 113 -23.62 -14.08 32.87
CA ILE A 113 -22.75 -12.99 33.31
C ILE A 113 -22.50 -12.01 32.14
N LYS A 114 -22.62 -10.71 32.44
CA LYS A 114 -22.48 -9.52 31.58
C LYS A 114 -21.59 -9.71 30.34
N LYS A 115 -22.22 -9.93 29.17
CA LYS A 115 -21.58 -9.75 27.85
C LYS A 115 -21.57 -8.27 27.45
N LYS A 116 -20.75 -7.95 26.43
CA LYS A 116 -20.70 -6.65 25.75
C LYS A 116 -22.12 -6.19 25.42
N LYS A 117 -22.44 -4.93 25.73
CA LYS A 117 -23.73 -4.34 25.35
C LYS A 117 -23.73 -4.04 23.85
N HIS A 118 -24.88 -4.21 23.20
CA HIS A 118 -25.06 -3.96 21.77
C HIS A 118 -25.94 -2.73 21.55
N PRO A 119 -25.57 -1.81 20.64
CA PRO A 119 -26.46 -0.71 20.28
C PRO A 119 -27.70 -1.26 19.57
N CYS A 120 -28.87 -0.84 20.02
CA CYS A 120 -30.16 -1.31 19.51
C CYS A 120 -31.18 -0.17 19.45
N LEU A 121 -32.17 -0.33 18.57
CA LEU A 121 -33.32 0.55 18.44
C LEU A 121 -34.54 -0.18 19.01
N CYS A 122 -35.21 0.41 20.00
CA CYS A 122 -36.30 -0.22 20.76
C CYS A 122 -37.62 0.53 20.61
N ALA A 123 -38.71 -0.23 20.56
CA ALA A 123 -40.08 0.29 20.65
C ALA A 123 -40.34 0.94 22.04
N PRO A 124 -41.34 1.84 22.17
CA PRO A 124 -41.59 2.66 23.37
C PRO A 124 -41.71 1.88 24.68
N SER A 125 -42.36 0.71 24.64
CA SER A 125 -42.58 -0.16 25.79
C SER A 125 -41.37 -1.06 26.10
N GLY A 126 -40.32 -1.02 25.27
CA GLY A 126 -39.15 -1.88 25.37
C GLY A 126 -39.45 -3.37 25.15
N SER A 127 -40.63 -3.69 24.63
CA SER A 127 -41.09 -5.05 24.34
C SER A 127 -40.37 -5.67 23.13
N PHE A 128 -39.93 -4.84 22.19
CA PHE A 128 -39.30 -5.25 20.94
C PHE A 128 -38.12 -4.32 20.62
N CYS A 129 -36.95 -4.90 20.36
CA CYS A 129 -35.75 -4.16 19.97
C CYS A 129 -35.03 -4.85 18.82
N VAL A 130 -34.44 -4.06 17.93
CA VAL A 130 -33.66 -4.55 16.78
C VAL A 130 -32.22 -4.04 16.89
N ALA A 131 -31.25 -4.85 16.51
CA ALA A 131 -29.85 -4.44 16.49
C ALA A 131 -29.66 -3.27 15.50
N TYR A 132 -29.08 -2.17 15.96
CA TYR A 132 -28.85 -1.00 15.12
C TYR A 132 -27.69 -0.16 15.67
N ASP A 133 -26.65 0.04 14.86
CA ASP A 133 -25.40 0.69 15.26
C ASP A 133 -25.43 2.22 15.16
N GLY A 134 -26.52 2.80 14.63
CA GLY A 134 -26.67 4.23 14.41
C GLY A 134 -25.84 4.80 13.27
N LYS A 135 -25.07 3.99 12.55
CA LYS A 135 -24.22 4.40 11.43
C LYS A 135 -24.80 3.98 10.09
N ALA A 136 -25.48 2.83 10.03
CA ALA A 136 -26.15 2.39 8.83
C ALA A 136 -27.41 3.22 8.55
N ASP A 137 -27.67 3.57 7.29
CA ASP A 137 -28.93 4.19 6.89
C ASP A 137 -30.10 3.22 7.10
N ILE A 138 -31.20 3.72 7.68
CA ILE A 138 -32.42 2.92 7.89
C ILE A 138 -33.05 2.59 6.53
N LEU A 139 -33.43 1.33 6.32
CA LEU A 139 -33.99 0.85 5.07
C LEU A 139 -35.28 1.62 4.72
N GLN A 140 -35.47 2.00 3.47
CA GLN A 140 -36.78 2.48 2.98
C GLN A 140 -37.57 1.29 2.43
N ILE A 141 -38.54 0.78 3.20
CA ILE A 141 -39.24 -0.49 2.92
C ILE A 141 -39.97 -0.42 1.56
N TRP A 142 -40.60 0.71 1.24
CA TRP A 142 -41.29 0.89 -0.04
C TRP A 142 -40.33 0.85 -1.24
N LYS A 143 -39.07 1.30 -1.11
CA LYS A 143 -38.05 1.18 -2.17
C LYS A 143 -37.56 -0.25 -2.31
N TYR A 144 -37.36 -0.93 -1.19
CA TYR A 144 -36.95 -2.33 -1.18
C TYR A 144 -38.00 -3.25 -1.82
N LEU A 145 -39.28 -3.07 -1.47
CA LEU A 145 -40.37 -3.91 -1.97
C LEU A 145 -40.80 -3.58 -3.40
N SER A 146 -40.57 -2.35 -3.89
CA SER A 146 -40.88 -1.97 -5.27
C SER A 146 -39.88 -2.51 -6.30
N GLY A 147 -38.83 -3.23 -5.87
CA GLY A 147 -37.83 -3.80 -6.77
C GLY A 147 -36.96 -2.75 -7.48
N VAL A 148 -37.04 -1.50 -7.04
CA VAL A 148 -36.14 -0.44 -7.51
C VAL A 148 -34.80 -0.70 -6.84
N GLU A 149 -33.83 -1.17 -7.62
CA GLU A 149 -32.44 -1.25 -7.16
C GLU A 149 -32.08 0.09 -6.53
N PRO A 150 -31.47 0.12 -5.32
CA PRO A 150 -31.06 1.38 -4.73
C PRO A 150 -30.18 2.08 -5.76
N THR A 151 -30.65 3.21 -6.29
CA THR A 151 -29.88 4.04 -7.20
C THR A 151 -28.64 4.46 -6.44
N GLU A 152 -27.52 3.76 -6.69
CA GLU A 152 -26.23 4.15 -6.14
C GLU A 152 -25.99 5.60 -6.58
N ASP A 153 -25.41 6.40 -5.67
CA ASP A 153 -25.16 7.82 -5.92
C ASP A 153 -24.48 7.97 -7.29
N PRO A 154 -25.01 8.81 -8.20
CA PRO A 154 -24.41 9.04 -9.52
C PRO A 154 -22.91 9.37 -9.42
N GLY A 155 -22.50 10.08 -8.37
CA GLY A 155 -21.09 10.38 -8.10
C GLY A 155 -20.25 9.16 -7.72
N PHE A 156 -20.85 8.14 -7.08
CA PHE A 156 -20.19 6.88 -6.77
C PHE A 156 -19.97 6.04 -8.05
N ILE A 157 -20.97 5.96 -8.93
CA ILE A 157 -20.86 5.25 -10.21
C ILE A 157 -19.78 5.90 -11.09
N GLU A 158 -19.73 7.24 -11.12
CA GLU A 158 -18.70 8.00 -11.82
C GLU A 158 -17.30 7.76 -11.21
N ALA A 159 -17.16 7.82 -9.87
CA ALA A 159 -15.90 7.61 -9.17
C ALA A 159 -15.33 6.19 -9.36
N MET A 160 -16.19 5.19 -9.50
CA MET A 160 -15.77 3.80 -9.74
C MET A 160 -15.26 3.58 -11.18
N GLY A 161 -15.67 4.43 -12.13
CA GLY A 161 -15.08 4.50 -13.46
C GLY A 161 -15.33 3.30 -14.37
N PHE A 162 -16.39 2.51 -14.15
CA PHE A 162 -16.75 1.38 -15.02
C PHE A 162 -17.51 1.78 -16.29
N GLY A 163 -17.86 3.07 -16.42
CA GLY A 163 -18.66 3.57 -17.55
C GLY A 163 -17.99 3.32 -18.90
N GLY A 164 -18.69 2.59 -19.79
CA GLY A 164 -18.24 2.34 -21.16
C GLY A 164 -17.17 1.25 -21.31
N MET A 165 -16.81 0.53 -20.25
CA MET A 165 -15.89 -0.62 -20.33
C MET A 165 -16.63 -1.88 -20.78
N THR A 166 -16.14 -2.52 -21.84
CA THR A 166 -16.66 -3.82 -22.34
C THR A 166 -15.65 -4.96 -22.18
N ASP A 167 -14.37 -4.64 -21.95
CA ASP A 167 -13.29 -5.62 -21.79
C ASP A 167 -13.21 -6.11 -20.33
N GLU A 168 -13.39 -7.41 -20.14
CA GLU A 168 -13.34 -8.07 -18.82
C GLU A 168 -11.99 -7.85 -18.11
N VAL A 169 -10.88 -7.80 -18.84
CA VAL A 169 -9.55 -7.60 -18.26
C VAL A 169 -9.41 -6.17 -17.71
N ALA A 170 -9.92 -5.18 -18.45
CA ALA A 170 -9.95 -3.79 -18.01
C ALA A 170 -10.87 -3.61 -16.79
N ILE A 171 -12.02 -4.30 -16.77
CA ILE A 171 -12.96 -4.29 -15.64
C ILE A 171 -12.28 -4.87 -14.38
N VAL A 172 -11.60 -6.01 -14.50
CA VAL A 172 -10.88 -6.62 -13.36
C VAL A 172 -9.76 -5.70 -12.87
N THR A 173 -9.02 -5.08 -13.78
CA THR A 173 -7.96 -4.12 -13.43
C THR A 173 -8.52 -2.92 -12.67
N LYS A 174 -9.63 -2.34 -13.15
CA LYS A 174 -10.29 -1.20 -12.49
C LYS A 174 -10.92 -1.61 -11.15
N ALA A 175 -11.50 -2.80 -11.05
CA ALA A 175 -12.02 -3.34 -9.80
C ALA A 175 -10.92 -3.53 -8.75
N LYS A 176 -9.75 -4.08 -9.14
CA LYS A 176 -8.57 -4.20 -8.27
C LYS A 176 -8.10 -2.85 -7.75
N GLU A 177 -8.06 -1.85 -8.64
CA GLU A 177 -7.75 -0.48 -8.25
C GLU A 177 -8.78 0.02 -7.22
N ASN A 178 -10.08 -0.09 -7.49
CA ASN A 178 -11.13 0.39 -6.59
C ASN A 178 -11.07 -0.25 -5.19
N ILE A 179 -10.75 -1.55 -5.12
CA ILE A 179 -10.51 -2.25 -3.84
C ILE A 179 -9.36 -1.59 -3.07
N MET A 180 -8.25 -1.26 -3.73
CA MET A 180 -7.12 -0.60 -3.09
C MET A 180 -7.50 0.77 -2.49
N PHE A 181 -8.26 1.58 -3.22
CA PHE A 181 -8.74 2.87 -2.71
C PHE A 181 -9.73 2.70 -1.56
N ALA A 182 -10.58 1.67 -1.59
CA ALA A 182 -11.47 1.37 -0.48
C ALA A 182 -10.68 0.97 0.77
N MET A 183 -9.68 0.09 0.63
CA MET A 183 -8.79 -0.30 1.72
C MET A 183 -7.97 0.87 2.28
N ALA A 184 -7.69 1.88 1.43
CA ALA A 184 -6.98 3.10 1.83
C ALA A 184 -7.69 3.91 2.93
N THR A 185 -9.01 3.77 3.04
CA THR A 185 -9.82 4.44 4.07
C THR A 185 -9.71 3.80 5.45
N LEU A 186 -9.28 2.54 5.50
CA LEU A 186 -9.10 1.79 6.75
C LEU A 186 -7.75 2.11 7.40
N SER A 187 -7.70 2.00 8.73
CA SER A 187 -6.47 2.13 9.50
C SER A 187 -5.52 0.96 9.22
N MET A 188 -4.22 1.18 9.44
CA MET A 188 -3.20 0.13 9.24
C MET A 188 -3.48 -1.15 10.05
N LYS A 189 -4.06 -1.03 11.25
CA LYS A 189 -4.43 -2.18 12.09
C LYS A 189 -5.57 -2.98 11.49
N GLU A 190 -6.60 -2.32 10.97
CA GLU A 190 -7.73 -2.98 10.30
C GLU A 190 -7.26 -3.70 9.03
N ARG A 191 -6.37 -3.07 8.25
CA ARG A 191 -5.78 -3.73 7.06
C ARG A 191 -5.00 -5.00 7.42
N MET A 192 -4.23 -4.98 8.51
CA MET A 192 -3.53 -6.17 8.99
C MET A 192 -4.49 -7.29 9.41
N LEU A 193 -5.62 -6.96 10.05
CA LEU A 193 -6.61 -7.94 10.50
C LEU A 193 -7.40 -8.58 9.34
N LEU A 194 -7.57 -7.85 8.24
CA LEU A 194 -8.26 -8.33 7.03
C LEU A 194 -7.36 -9.14 6.09
N SER A 195 -6.04 -9.13 6.31
CA SER A 195 -5.07 -9.79 5.46
C SER A 195 -4.56 -11.09 6.09
N ASN A 196 -3.84 -11.89 5.29
CA ASN A 196 -3.29 -13.17 5.74
C ASN A 196 -2.30 -12.97 6.88
N THR A 197 -2.34 -13.87 7.86
CA THR A 197 -1.38 -13.91 8.95
C THR A 197 -0.12 -14.68 8.55
N LEU A 198 0.98 -14.42 9.27
CA LEU A 198 2.25 -15.08 8.99
C LEU A 198 2.17 -16.61 9.09
N LYS A 199 1.42 -17.13 10.06
CA LYS A 199 1.28 -18.58 10.29
C LYS A 199 0.42 -19.26 9.22
N GLU A 200 -0.50 -18.54 8.61
CA GLU A 200 -1.30 -19.04 7.48
C GLU A 200 -0.46 -19.10 6.21
N LEU A 201 0.38 -18.10 5.96
CA LEU A 201 1.22 -18.08 4.76
C LEU A 201 2.45 -18.97 4.87
N VAL A 202 3.19 -18.93 5.99
CA VAL A 202 4.48 -19.60 6.18
C VAL A 202 4.32 -20.77 7.14
N HIS A 203 4.28 -21.98 6.59
CA HIS A 203 4.11 -23.21 7.39
C HIS A 203 5.44 -23.77 7.92
N LYS A 204 6.49 -23.72 7.09
CA LYS A 204 7.83 -24.24 7.45
C LYS A 204 8.90 -23.32 6.90
N CYS A 205 9.96 -23.10 7.67
CA CYS A 205 11.13 -22.33 7.27
C CYS A 205 12.40 -23.05 7.71
N SER A 206 13.41 -23.04 6.84
CA SER A 206 14.76 -23.53 7.11
C SER A 206 15.79 -22.57 6.53
N PHE A 207 16.83 -22.25 7.29
CA PHE A 207 17.98 -21.47 6.83
C PHE A 207 19.28 -22.15 7.30
N ASN A 208 20.27 -22.30 6.42
CA ASN A 208 21.50 -23.06 6.71
C ASN A 208 21.25 -24.49 7.25
N GLY A 209 20.14 -25.12 6.84
CA GLY A 209 19.72 -26.45 7.33
C GLY A 209 19.14 -26.47 8.75
N ALA A 210 19.04 -25.33 9.44
CA ALA A 210 18.38 -25.19 10.74
C ALA A 210 16.97 -24.61 10.58
N ALA A 211 16.03 -25.03 11.44
CA ALA A 211 14.68 -24.47 11.45
C ALA A 211 14.71 -22.99 11.87
N CYS A 212 14.00 -22.13 11.13
CA CYS A 212 13.85 -20.71 11.49
C CYS A 212 12.84 -20.54 12.62
N ASP A 213 12.94 -19.41 13.34
CA ASP A 213 11.89 -18.96 14.25
C ASP A 213 10.88 -18.10 13.48
N ILE A 214 9.75 -18.70 13.11
CA ILE A 214 8.71 -18.03 12.31
C ILE A 214 8.19 -16.78 13.02
N GLU A 215 8.13 -16.74 14.36
CA GLU A 215 7.53 -15.59 15.07
C GLU A 215 8.48 -14.40 15.17
N ASN A 216 9.79 -14.63 15.29
CA ASN A 216 10.77 -13.58 15.56
C ASN A 216 11.67 -13.21 14.36
N ASP A 217 11.81 -14.08 13.36
CA ASP A 217 12.72 -13.84 12.23
C ASP A 217 12.08 -13.05 11.07
N PHE A 218 10.76 -12.80 11.14
CA PHE A 218 9.99 -12.12 10.11
C PHE A 218 9.41 -10.79 10.61
N LEU A 219 9.49 -9.76 9.76
CA LEU A 219 8.80 -8.48 9.96
C LEU A 219 7.58 -8.39 9.04
N THR A 220 6.42 -8.08 9.63
CA THR A 220 5.20 -7.80 8.87
C THR A 220 5.19 -6.36 8.40
N HIS A 221 4.99 -6.15 7.10
CA HIS A 221 4.69 -4.86 6.48
C HIS A 221 3.41 -4.98 5.67
N VAL A 222 2.65 -3.89 5.55
CA VAL A 222 1.39 -3.90 4.77
C VAL A 222 1.62 -3.14 3.49
N ASP A 223 1.52 -3.86 2.38
CA ASP A 223 1.51 -3.30 1.05
C ASP A 223 0.05 -2.99 0.60
N PRO A 224 -0.24 -1.81 0.02
CA PRO A 224 -1.58 -1.48 -0.46
C PRO A 224 -2.13 -2.43 -1.54
N THR A 225 -1.25 -3.04 -2.33
CA THR A 225 -1.61 -3.90 -3.47
C THR A 225 -1.70 -5.37 -3.08
N TYR A 226 -0.79 -5.84 -2.23
CA TYR A 226 -0.67 -7.26 -1.88
C TYR A 226 -1.12 -7.61 -0.45
N GLY A 227 -1.42 -6.62 0.39
CA GLY A 227 -1.81 -6.84 1.79
C GLY A 227 -0.60 -7.06 2.70
N SER A 228 -0.73 -7.94 3.70
CA SER A 228 0.36 -8.29 4.61
C SER A 228 1.47 -9.05 3.89
N CYS A 229 2.65 -8.45 3.87
CA CYS A 229 3.88 -9.04 3.36
C CYS A 229 4.87 -9.26 4.52
N PHE A 230 5.75 -10.25 4.37
CA PHE A 230 6.64 -10.69 5.44
C PHE A 230 8.09 -10.69 4.98
N THR A 231 8.94 -9.95 5.69
CA THR A 231 10.37 -9.81 5.36
C THR A 231 11.21 -10.64 6.31
N TYR A 232 11.91 -11.63 5.76
CA TYR A 232 12.91 -12.41 6.50
C TYR A 232 14.23 -11.62 6.63
N ASN A 233 14.95 -11.79 7.75
CA ASN A 233 16.26 -11.15 7.97
C ASN A 233 16.24 -9.61 7.92
N PHE A 234 15.18 -9.01 8.48
CA PHE A 234 14.99 -7.55 8.52
C PHE A 234 15.88 -6.85 9.56
N ASP A 235 16.31 -7.57 10.60
CA ASP A 235 17.08 -7.01 11.72
C ASP A 235 18.47 -6.58 11.24
N ARG A 236 18.77 -5.28 11.38
CA ARG A 236 20.06 -4.69 10.98
C ARG A 236 21.19 -5.07 11.94
N SER A 237 20.87 -5.45 13.18
CA SER A 237 21.85 -5.83 14.20
C SER A 237 22.35 -7.27 14.04
N LYS A 238 21.54 -8.14 13.43
CA LYS A 238 21.88 -9.55 13.21
C LYS A 238 22.49 -9.75 11.82
N HIS A 239 23.72 -10.24 11.77
CA HIS A 239 24.38 -10.62 10.52
C HIS A 239 24.18 -12.12 10.25
N LEU A 240 23.12 -12.45 9.51
CA LEU A 240 22.92 -13.81 9.00
C LEU A 240 23.71 -14.00 7.69
N THR A 241 24.55 -15.02 7.65
CA THR A 241 25.39 -15.36 6.49
C THR A 241 25.17 -16.81 6.08
N SER A 242 25.14 -17.06 4.77
CA SER A 242 25.09 -18.43 4.23
C SER A 242 26.44 -19.13 4.40
N ALA A 243 26.43 -20.36 4.93
CA ALA A 243 27.66 -21.11 5.19
C ALA A 243 28.35 -21.59 3.91
N ARG A 244 27.57 -21.98 2.90
CA ARG A 244 28.02 -22.47 1.59
C ARG A 244 27.05 -22.01 0.50
N ALA A 245 27.50 -22.08 -0.74
CA ALA A 245 26.61 -21.93 -1.90
C ALA A 245 25.68 -23.15 -2.06
N GLY A 246 24.51 -22.92 -2.66
CA GLY A 246 23.51 -23.96 -2.95
C GLY A 246 22.25 -23.92 -2.07
N SER A 247 21.18 -24.54 -2.57
CA SER A 247 19.83 -24.44 -2.00
C SER A 247 19.70 -24.97 -0.56
N LEU A 248 20.50 -25.97 -0.17
CA LEU A 248 20.47 -26.53 1.19
C LEU A 248 20.92 -25.52 2.27
N TYR A 249 21.85 -24.63 1.92
CA TYR A 249 22.40 -23.61 2.82
C TYR A 249 21.74 -22.24 2.63
N GLY A 250 20.76 -22.14 1.73
CA GLY A 250 19.94 -20.96 1.55
C GLY A 250 18.74 -20.93 2.49
N LEU A 251 17.82 -20.02 2.18
CA LEU A 251 16.49 -19.94 2.78
C LEU A 251 15.54 -20.85 2.01
N ARG A 252 14.89 -21.76 2.71
CA ARG A 252 13.89 -22.68 2.16
C ARG A 252 12.60 -22.57 2.95
N ILE A 253 11.53 -22.18 2.27
CA ILE A 253 10.24 -21.87 2.90
C ILE A 253 9.16 -22.66 2.18
N LEU A 254 8.32 -23.35 2.97
CA LEU A 254 7.06 -23.88 2.48
C LEU A 254 5.98 -22.83 2.75
N VAL A 255 5.43 -22.28 1.68
CA VAL A 255 4.31 -21.34 1.74
C VAL A 255 3.02 -22.02 1.36
N TYR A 256 1.94 -21.62 2.01
CA TYR A 256 0.59 -22.09 1.77
C TYR A 256 -0.31 -20.90 1.45
N VAL A 257 -1.05 -21.00 0.36
CA VAL A 257 -2.03 -20.03 -0.10
C VAL A 257 -3.35 -20.74 -0.28
N ASN A 258 -4.40 -20.28 0.38
CA ASN A 258 -5.72 -20.88 0.23
C ASN A 258 -6.38 -20.36 -1.05
N SER A 259 -6.24 -21.09 -2.16
CA SER A 259 -6.79 -20.65 -3.46
C SER A 259 -8.31 -20.44 -3.46
N THR A 260 -9.03 -21.09 -2.54
CA THR A 260 -10.50 -20.95 -2.44
C THR A 260 -10.95 -19.63 -1.83
N GLU A 261 -10.06 -18.93 -1.11
CA GLU A 261 -10.34 -17.64 -0.45
C GLU A 261 -9.94 -16.44 -1.32
N TYR A 262 -9.38 -16.69 -2.51
CA TYR A 262 -8.93 -15.63 -3.39
C TYR A 262 -10.11 -14.79 -3.89
N MET A 263 -9.89 -13.48 -4.00
CA MET A 263 -10.86 -12.61 -4.63
C MET A 263 -10.95 -12.93 -6.13
N PRO A 264 -12.15 -12.83 -6.76
CA PRO A 264 -12.31 -13.03 -8.21
C PRO A 264 -11.44 -12.11 -9.08
N THR A 265 -10.93 -11.01 -8.51
CA THR A 265 -10.00 -10.07 -9.14
C THR A 265 -8.55 -10.55 -9.16
N THR A 266 -8.23 -11.70 -8.53
CA THR A 266 -6.88 -12.25 -8.45
C THR A 266 -6.62 -13.18 -9.63
N GLU A 267 -5.72 -12.78 -10.53
CA GLU A 267 -5.48 -13.48 -11.80
C GLU A 267 -4.68 -14.78 -11.66
N ALA A 268 -3.75 -14.84 -10.71
CA ALA A 268 -2.79 -15.94 -10.59
C ALA A 268 -2.65 -16.45 -9.15
N THR A 269 -2.55 -17.77 -9.00
CA THR A 269 -2.27 -18.44 -7.73
C THR A 269 -0.76 -18.61 -7.51
N GLY A 270 -0.29 -18.25 -6.33
CA GLY A 270 1.12 -18.27 -5.98
C GLY A 270 1.47 -17.18 -4.98
N VAL A 271 2.76 -17.05 -4.73
CA VAL A 271 3.32 -15.99 -3.88
C VAL A 271 4.25 -15.09 -4.69
N ARG A 272 4.33 -13.83 -4.30
CA ARG A 272 5.25 -12.87 -4.88
C ARG A 272 6.40 -12.62 -3.91
N LEU A 273 7.63 -12.74 -4.41
CA LEU A 273 8.87 -12.62 -3.63
C LEU A 273 9.70 -11.45 -4.15
N THR A 274 10.20 -10.60 -3.26
CA THR A 274 11.22 -9.61 -3.57
C THR A 274 12.51 -9.94 -2.85
N ILE A 275 13.63 -9.67 -3.52
CA ILE A 275 14.97 -9.80 -2.95
C ILE A 275 15.60 -8.42 -2.99
N HIS A 276 15.97 -7.90 -1.82
CA HIS A 276 16.49 -6.55 -1.66
C HIS A 276 17.53 -6.50 -0.53
N GLU A 277 18.28 -5.39 -0.44
CA GLU A 277 19.19 -5.14 0.68
C GLU A 277 18.40 -4.74 1.94
N LYS A 278 18.98 -4.93 3.15
CA LYS A 278 18.26 -4.71 4.41
C LYS A 278 17.83 -3.25 4.62
N GLU A 279 18.57 -2.32 4.04
CA GLU A 279 18.37 -0.89 4.14
C GLU A 279 17.41 -0.35 3.07
N GLU A 280 17.06 -1.15 2.06
CA GLU A 280 16.19 -0.79 0.95
C GLU A 280 14.72 -1.16 1.24
N PHE A 281 13.79 -0.32 0.76
CA PHE A 281 12.36 -0.61 0.84
C PHE A 281 11.98 -1.68 -0.20
N PRO A 282 11.24 -2.74 0.17
CA PRO A 282 10.79 -3.74 -0.79
C PRO A 282 9.70 -3.18 -1.71
N PHE A 283 9.92 -3.22 -3.03
CA PHE A 283 8.89 -2.88 -4.02
C PHE A 283 8.37 -4.16 -4.71
N PRO A 284 7.36 -4.85 -4.15
CA PRO A 284 6.84 -6.10 -4.71
C PRO A 284 6.22 -5.93 -6.08
N ASP A 285 5.59 -4.81 -6.36
CA ASP A 285 4.99 -4.52 -7.66
C ASP A 285 6.04 -4.44 -8.78
N THR A 286 7.17 -3.75 -8.58
CA THR A 286 8.20 -3.55 -9.62
C THR A 286 9.27 -4.65 -9.67
N PHE A 287 9.79 -5.07 -8.52
CA PHE A 287 10.93 -6.01 -8.43
C PHE A 287 10.53 -7.41 -7.95
N GLY A 288 9.22 -7.70 -7.91
CA GLY A 288 8.71 -8.98 -7.45
C GLY A 288 8.81 -10.10 -8.49
N TYR A 289 9.30 -11.26 -8.05
CA TYR A 289 9.25 -12.53 -8.78
C TYR A 289 8.05 -13.35 -8.33
N SER A 290 7.43 -14.08 -9.26
CA SER A 290 6.30 -14.96 -8.95
C SER A 290 6.75 -16.40 -8.72
N ALA A 291 6.32 -17.01 -7.62
CA ALA A 291 6.49 -18.43 -7.34
C ALA A 291 5.12 -19.12 -7.37
N PRO A 292 4.82 -19.94 -8.41
CA PRO A 292 3.52 -20.59 -8.55
C PRO A 292 3.33 -21.74 -7.56
N THR A 293 2.06 -22.05 -7.22
CA THR A 293 1.73 -23.23 -6.42
C THR A 293 1.97 -24.53 -7.19
N GLY A 294 2.32 -25.61 -6.48
CA GLY A 294 2.62 -26.91 -7.07
C GLY A 294 4.03 -27.04 -7.65
N TYR A 295 4.93 -26.11 -7.31
CA TYR A 295 6.32 -26.11 -7.74
C TYR A 295 7.27 -25.82 -6.58
N ILE A 296 8.51 -26.31 -6.71
CA ILE A 296 9.68 -25.77 -6.03
C ILE A 296 10.25 -24.70 -6.93
N SER A 297 10.18 -23.46 -6.49
CA SER A 297 10.77 -22.30 -7.16
C SER A 297 12.10 -21.98 -6.50
N SER A 298 13.17 -22.18 -7.26
CA SER A 298 14.55 -22.03 -6.81
C SER A 298 15.14 -20.77 -7.45
N PHE A 299 15.44 -19.79 -6.60
CA PHE A 299 15.99 -18.47 -6.93
C PHE A 299 17.48 -18.41 -6.56
N GLY A 300 18.35 -18.45 -7.58
CA GLY A 300 19.80 -18.34 -7.43
C GLY A 300 20.25 -16.88 -7.43
N LEU A 301 20.95 -16.46 -6.37
CA LEU A 301 21.42 -15.10 -6.17
C LEU A 301 22.88 -14.92 -6.62
N LYS A 302 23.15 -13.79 -7.28
CA LYS A 302 24.49 -13.21 -7.46
C LYS A 302 24.50 -11.76 -6.99
N LEU A 303 25.38 -11.45 -6.04
CA LEU A 303 25.53 -10.09 -5.53
C LEU A 303 26.48 -9.28 -6.44
N ARG A 304 26.03 -8.09 -6.86
CA ARG A 304 26.82 -7.12 -7.61
C ARG A 304 26.83 -5.80 -6.85
N ARG A 305 27.99 -5.32 -6.43
CA ARG A 305 28.16 -4.03 -5.75
C ARG A 305 28.66 -2.98 -6.72
N MET A 306 27.88 -1.94 -6.92
CA MET A 306 28.21 -0.84 -7.81
C MET A 306 28.57 0.42 -7.00
N THR A 307 29.74 0.98 -7.27
CA THR A 307 30.21 2.26 -6.72
C THR A 307 30.51 3.22 -7.86
N ARG A 308 29.73 4.30 -7.94
CA ARG A 308 29.81 5.34 -8.96
C ARG A 308 30.49 6.58 -8.41
N LEU A 309 31.11 7.36 -9.30
CA LEU A 309 31.72 8.64 -8.90
C LEU A 309 30.69 9.77 -8.90
N PRO A 310 30.68 10.63 -7.86
CA PRO A 310 29.82 11.81 -7.84
C PRO A 310 30.34 12.90 -8.79
N ALA A 311 29.56 13.98 -8.91
CA ALA A 311 30.00 15.18 -9.63
C ALA A 311 31.33 15.68 -9.05
N PRO A 312 32.31 16.08 -9.90
CA PRO A 312 32.21 16.39 -11.33
C PRO A 312 32.43 15.22 -12.31
N TYR A 313 32.78 14.02 -11.85
CA TYR A 313 33.13 12.89 -12.73
C TYR A 313 31.90 12.08 -13.20
N GLY A 314 30.87 12.00 -12.37
CA GLY A 314 29.60 11.34 -12.69
C GLY A 314 28.40 12.09 -12.13
N ASP A 315 27.19 11.56 -12.35
CA ASP A 315 25.92 12.18 -11.97
C ASP A 315 25.15 11.30 -10.97
N CYS A 316 25.81 10.92 -9.86
CA CYS A 316 25.21 10.14 -8.78
C CYS A 316 25.03 10.95 -7.50
N VAL A 317 24.07 10.54 -6.65
CA VAL A 317 23.79 11.16 -5.35
C VAL A 317 24.30 10.28 -4.21
N ARG A 318 24.94 10.87 -3.20
CA ARG A 318 25.49 10.12 -2.06
C ARG A 318 24.41 9.64 -1.10
N ASP A 319 23.61 10.55 -0.57
CA ASP A 319 22.58 10.22 0.42
C ASP A 319 21.16 10.29 -0.13
N GLY A 320 20.92 11.03 -1.23
CA GLY A 320 19.68 11.03 -2.04
C GLY A 320 18.36 11.40 -1.34
N LYS A 321 18.31 11.35 -0.01
CA LYS A 321 17.13 11.59 0.82
C LYS A 321 16.86 13.08 0.94
N THR A 322 15.93 13.57 0.13
CA THR A 322 15.32 14.90 0.32
C THR A 322 14.31 14.84 1.47
N LYS A 323 13.96 16.01 2.06
CA LYS A 323 12.88 16.10 3.08
C LYS A 323 11.55 15.52 2.61
N ASP A 324 11.30 15.59 1.30
CA ASP A 324 10.06 15.16 0.68
C ASP A 324 10.09 13.66 0.25
N TYR A 325 11.13 12.91 0.66
CA TYR A 325 11.24 11.47 0.43
C TYR A 325 10.31 10.71 1.38
N VAL A 326 9.32 10.03 0.81
CA VAL A 326 8.23 9.38 1.55
C VAL A 326 8.70 8.16 2.34
N TYR A 327 9.78 7.50 1.91
CA TYR A 327 10.33 6.29 2.54
C TYR A 327 11.50 6.61 3.49
N ASN A 328 11.33 7.61 4.35
CA ASN A 328 12.38 8.16 5.22
C ASN A 328 13.20 7.13 6.06
N LEU A 329 12.60 6.01 6.47
CA LEU A 329 13.24 4.93 7.25
C LEU A 329 14.25 4.08 6.43
N TYR A 330 14.19 4.16 5.11
CA TYR A 330 14.96 3.35 4.17
C TYR A 330 15.97 4.21 3.39
N GLU A 331 16.97 3.57 2.80
CA GLU A 331 17.95 4.22 1.94
C GLU A 331 17.36 4.70 0.62
N TYR A 332 18.03 5.68 0.00
CA TYR A 332 17.56 6.25 -1.23
C TYR A 332 17.65 5.25 -2.38
N THR A 333 16.53 5.09 -3.08
CA THR A 333 16.42 4.30 -4.31
C THR A 333 15.79 5.13 -5.41
N VAL A 334 16.09 4.76 -6.65
CA VAL A 334 15.54 5.44 -7.83
C VAL A 334 14.02 5.31 -7.88
N GLU A 335 13.48 4.11 -7.63
CA GLU A 335 12.04 3.87 -7.56
C GLU A 335 11.36 4.66 -6.43
N GLY A 336 11.97 4.69 -5.24
CA GLY A 336 11.46 5.49 -4.14
C GLY A 336 11.41 6.99 -4.46
N CYS A 337 12.38 7.48 -5.23
CA CYS A 337 12.42 8.87 -5.69
C CYS A 337 11.27 9.18 -6.66
N TYR A 338 11.04 8.33 -7.67
CA TYR A 338 9.95 8.51 -8.61
C TYR A 338 8.59 8.50 -7.92
N ARG A 339 8.36 7.55 -7.00
CA ARG A 339 7.12 7.47 -6.22
C ARG A 339 6.94 8.68 -5.30
N SER A 340 8.00 9.13 -4.63
CA SER A 340 7.94 10.31 -3.75
C SER A 340 7.64 11.58 -4.56
N CYS A 341 8.28 11.75 -5.71
CA CYS A 341 8.08 12.88 -6.60
C CYS A 341 6.65 12.90 -7.17
N PHE A 342 6.12 11.73 -7.58
CA PHE A 342 4.73 11.61 -8.00
C PHE A 342 3.76 11.96 -6.86
N GLN A 343 4.01 11.43 -5.65
CA GLN A 343 3.15 11.70 -4.50
C GLN A 343 3.10 13.21 -4.16
N GLN A 344 4.23 13.92 -4.27
CA GLN A 344 4.26 15.37 -4.08
C GLN A 344 3.45 16.13 -5.13
N LEU A 345 3.48 15.69 -6.39
CA LEU A 345 2.68 16.28 -7.45
C LEU A 345 1.18 16.13 -7.15
N VAL A 346 0.75 14.92 -6.78
CA VAL A 346 -0.65 14.65 -6.45
C VAL A 346 -1.09 15.45 -5.22
N LEU A 347 -0.25 15.55 -4.19
CA LEU A 347 -0.55 16.36 -3.00
C LEU A 347 -0.68 17.85 -3.32
N LYS A 348 0.13 18.37 -4.25
CA LYS A 348 0.11 19.78 -4.66
C LYS A 348 -1.13 20.13 -5.49
N ASP A 349 -1.47 19.28 -6.45
CA ASP A 349 -2.51 19.58 -7.45
C ASP A 349 -3.90 19.05 -7.04
N CYS A 350 -3.97 17.87 -6.41
CA CYS A 350 -5.22 17.20 -6.00
C CYS A 350 -5.53 17.29 -4.50
N HIS A 351 -4.61 17.83 -3.67
CA HIS A 351 -4.75 18.00 -2.22
C HIS A 351 -5.00 16.71 -1.40
N CYS A 352 -4.81 15.54 -2.01
CA CYS A 352 -4.88 14.23 -1.36
C CYS A 352 -3.73 13.35 -1.88
N GLY A 353 -3.36 12.31 -1.14
CA GLY A 353 -2.29 11.40 -1.57
C GLY A 353 -2.81 10.15 -2.29
N ASP A 354 -2.06 9.66 -3.27
CA ASP A 354 -2.35 8.37 -3.93
C ASP A 354 -2.26 7.23 -2.89
N PRO A 355 -3.30 6.38 -2.73
CA PRO A 355 -3.27 5.18 -1.88
C PRO A 355 -2.17 4.17 -2.14
N ARG A 356 -1.61 4.12 -3.35
CA ARG A 356 -0.55 3.17 -3.75
C ARG A 356 0.76 3.43 -3.02
N PHE A 357 0.95 4.66 -2.56
CA PHE A 357 2.17 5.11 -1.89
C PHE A 357 1.86 5.63 -0.49
N PRO A 358 2.83 5.57 0.45
CA PRO A 358 2.62 6.18 1.75
C PRO A 358 2.38 7.70 1.62
N VAL A 359 1.66 8.27 2.57
CA VAL A 359 1.43 9.72 2.64
C VAL A 359 2.30 10.34 3.74
N PRO A 360 2.90 11.52 3.52
CA PRO A 360 3.57 12.28 4.58
C PRO A 360 2.62 12.62 5.74
N GLU A 361 3.20 12.87 6.92
CA GLU A 361 2.44 13.24 8.11
C GLU A 361 1.58 14.51 7.87
N GLY A 362 0.33 14.50 8.36
CA GLY A 362 -0.62 15.61 8.20
C GLY A 362 -1.47 15.57 6.92
N HIS A 363 -1.23 14.62 6.01
CA HIS A 363 -2.04 14.42 4.80
C HIS A 363 -2.78 13.08 4.84
N SER A 364 -3.91 13.00 4.14
CA SER A 364 -4.71 11.78 4.01
C SER A 364 -4.76 11.26 2.58
N HIS A 365 -4.99 9.96 2.43
CA HIS A 365 -5.23 9.36 1.12
C HIS A 365 -6.51 9.89 0.46
N CYS A 366 -6.53 9.93 -0.86
CA CYS A 366 -7.74 10.22 -1.63
C CYS A 366 -8.83 9.17 -1.32
N LYS A 367 -10.06 9.64 -1.06
CA LYS A 367 -11.19 8.74 -0.76
C LYS A 367 -11.68 8.07 -2.05
N ALA A 368 -12.05 6.80 -1.96
CA ALA A 368 -12.59 6.05 -3.10
C ALA A 368 -13.88 6.66 -3.69
N ILE A 369 -14.66 7.35 -2.86
CA ILE A 369 -16.00 7.87 -3.18
C ILE A 369 -15.94 9.28 -3.79
N ASP A 370 -14.77 9.95 -3.75
CA ASP A 370 -14.63 11.32 -4.25
C ASP A 370 -14.31 11.32 -5.77
N PRO A 371 -15.26 11.68 -6.65
CA PRO A 371 -15.04 11.65 -8.08
C PRO A 371 -14.06 12.73 -8.55
N VAL A 372 -13.98 13.87 -7.86
CA VAL A 372 -13.09 14.98 -8.24
C VAL A 372 -11.64 14.59 -7.99
N ALA A 373 -11.37 14.04 -6.80
CA ALA A 373 -10.05 13.55 -6.44
C ALA A 373 -9.59 12.40 -7.37
N ARG A 374 -10.51 11.48 -7.72
CA ARG A 374 -10.23 10.37 -8.66
C ARG A 374 -9.88 10.87 -10.04
N LYS A 375 -10.69 11.78 -10.59
CA LYS A 375 -10.44 12.34 -11.92
C LYS A 375 -9.12 13.09 -11.98
N CYS A 376 -8.80 13.87 -10.95
CA CYS A 376 -7.51 14.56 -10.84
C CYS A 376 -6.33 13.56 -10.84
N LEU A 377 -6.44 12.48 -10.07
CA LEU A 377 -5.39 11.46 -10.02
C LEU A 377 -5.21 10.74 -11.36
N ASP A 378 -6.31 10.37 -12.02
CA ASP A 378 -6.27 9.71 -13.34
C ASP A 378 -5.64 10.64 -14.39
N GLU A 379 -5.96 11.94 -14.38
CA GLU A 379 -5.33 12.96 -15.22
C GLU A 379 -3.82 13.04 -14.96
N LYS A 380 -3.38 13.07 -13.70
CA LYS A 380 -1.95 13.10 -13.35
C LYS A 380 -1.20 11.82 -13.69
N LEU A 381 -1.85 10.67 -13.58
CA LEU A 381 -1.27 9.40 -13.99
C LEU A 381 -1.07 9.35 -15.51
N GLN A 382 -2.02 9.89 -16.28
CA GLN A 382 -1.89 10.01 -17.74
C GLN A 382 -0.81 11.02 -18.16
N GLU A 383 -0.68 12.15 -17.45
CA GLU A 383 0.41 13.12 -17.68
C GLU A 383 1.79 12.49 -17.47
N LEU A 384 1.92 11.55 -16.51
CA LEU A 384 3.16 10.82 -16.26
C LEU A 384 3.47 9.77 -17.35
N GLY A 385 2.43 9.09 -17.85
CA GLY A 385 2.55 8.04 -18.87
C GLY A 385 2.61 8.53 -20.31
N GLY A 386 2.30 9.80 -20.57
CA GLY A 386 2.29 10.39 -21.90
C GLY A 386 3.70 10.63 -22.45
N VAL A 387 3.90 10.37 -23.75
CA VAL A 387 5.13 10.66 -24.51
C VAL A 387 5.54 12.14 -24.43
N HIS A 388 4.58 13.02 -24.16
CA HIS A 388 4.75 14.48 -24.01
C HIS A 388 4.67 14.96 -22.54
N GLY A 389 4.79 14.06 -21.56
CA GLY A 389 4.70 14.39 -20.14
C GLY A 389 5.63 15.56 -19.75
N SER A 390 5.03 16.65 -19.27
CA SER A 390 5.76 17.87 -18.88
C SER A 390 6.52 17.69 -17.55
N PHE A 391 6.14 16.68 -16.76
CA PHE A 391 6.66 16.46 -15.43
C PHE A 391 7.95 15.64 -15.45
N ARG A 392 9.08 16.31 -15.16
CA ARG A 392 10.41 15.69 -15.11
C ARG A 392 10.87 15.57 -13.66
N CYS A 393 10.61 14.43 -13.03
CA CYS A 393 11.32 14.07 -11.80
C CYS A 393 12.79 13.81 -12.13
N ARG A 394 13.70 14.62 -11.55
CA ARG A 394 15.14 14.34 -11.65
C ARG A 394 15.55 13.35 -10.55
N CYS A 395 15.37 12.08 -10.83
CA CYS A 395 15.82 10.98 -9.97
C CYS A 395 17.11 10.40 -10.51
N GLN A 396 18.19 10.57 -9.76
CA GLN A 396 19.54 10.12 -10.13
C GLN A 396 19.86 8.79 -9.45
N GLN A 397 20.83 8.04 -9.97
CA GLN A 397 21.23 6.78 -9.35
C GLN A 397 22.07 7.06 -8.08
N PRO A 398 21.94 6.23 -7.03
CA PRO A 398 22.80 6.35 -5.86
C PRO A 398 24.26 6.00 -6.21
N CYS A 399 25.20 6.69 -5.54
CA CYS A 399 26.62 6.44 -5.76
C CYS A 399 27.07 5.07 -5.24
N LYS A 400 26.37 4.49 -4.26
CA LYS A 400 26.60 3.13 -3.77
C LYS A 400 25.31 2.35 -3.91
N GLN A 401 25.38 1.17 -4.51
CA GLN A 401 24.21 0.33 -4.71
C GLN A 401 24.63 -1.14 -4.70
N SER A 402 23.90 -1.96 -3.94
CA SER A 402 23.98 -3.42 -4.04
C SER A 402 22.81 -3.91 -4.90
N ILE A 403 23.11 -4.69 -5.94
CA ILE A 403 22.11 -5.27 -6.84
C ILE A 403 22.20 -6.79 -6.75
N TYR A 404 21.06 -7.43 -6.48
CA TYR A 404 20.92 -8.89 -6.53
C TYR A 404 20.45 -9.30 -7.92
N SER A 405 21.32 -9.97 -8.68
CA SER A 405 20.90 -10.65 -9.90
C SER A 405 20.35 -12.02 -9.54
N VAL A 406 19.15 -12.33 -10.04
CA VAL A 406 18.43 -13.55 -9.70
C VAL A 406 18.27 -14.43 -10.94
N THR A 407 18.59 -15.70 -10.81
CA THR A 407 18.26 -16.74 -11.78
C THR A 407 17.09 -17.56 -11.26
N TYR A 408 16.17 -17.90 -12.15
CA TYR A 408 14.96 -18.66 -11.80
C TYR A 408 15.03 -20.06 -12.37
N SER A 409 14.72 -21.04 -11.53
CA SER A 409 14.49 -22.43 -11.93
C SER A 409 13.32 -23.01 -11.15
N ALA A 410 12.59 -23.94 -11.76
CA ALA A 410 11.44 -24.56 -11.11
C ALA A 410 11.34 -26.06 -11.39
N ALA A 411 10.88 -26.80 -10.39
CA ALA A 411 10.60 -28.22 -10.48
C ALA A 411 9.21 -28.53 -9.90
N LYS A 412 8.52 -29.53 -10.43
CA LYS A 412 7.18 -29.92 -9.95
C LYS A 412 7.24 -30.46 -8.52
N TRP A 413 6.33 -30.02 -7.66
CA TRP A 413 6.21 -30.49 -6.28
C TRP A 413 4.76 -30.49 -5.80
N PRO A 414 4.32 -31.48 -5.00
CA PRO A 414 5.09 -32.61 -4.48
C PRO A 414 5.32 -33.74 -5.49
N SER A 415 6.34 -34.58 -5.22
CA SER A 415 6.56 -35.81 -5.99
C SER A 415 5.58 -36.90 -5.53
N LEU A 416 5.21 -37.81 -6.44
CA LEU A 416 4.26 -38.89 -6.12
C LEU A 416 4.72 -39.79 -4.97
N SER A 417 6.04 -39.92 -4.80
CA SER A 417 6.67 -40.76 -3.79
C SER A 417 6.79 -40.08 -2.42
N LEU A 418 6.62 -38.76 -2.36
CA LEU A 418 6.67 -38.03 -1.10
C LEU A 418 5.31 -38.16 -0.40
N GLN A 419 5.24 -39.01 0.63
CA GLN A 419 4.12 -39.04 1.55
C GLN A 419 4.23 -37.82 2.47
N ILE A 420 3.66 -36.70 2.03
CA ILE A 420 3.61 -35.49 2.84
C ILE A 420 2.67 -35.71 4.02
N GLN A 421 3.24 -36.06 5.18
CA GLN A 421 2.58 -35.94 6.48
C GLN A 421 2.99 -34.62 7.13
N LEU A 422 2.80 -33.49 6.44
CA LEU A 422 3.11 -32.15 6.98
C LEU A 422 2.04 -31.61 7.95
N GLY A 423 1.25 -32.50 8.56
CA GLY A 423 0.38 -32.20 9.70
C GLY A 423 -0.90 -31.41 9.39
N ALA A 424 -1.14 -30.99 8.14
CA ALA A 424 -2.28 -30.14 7.77
C ALA A 424 -3.35 -30.82 6.89
N CYS A 425 -3.23 -32.12 6.61
CA CYS A 425 -4.20 -32.82 5.77
C CYS A 425 -4.59 -34.17 6.38
N GLU A 426 -5.86 -34.30 6.76
CA GLU A 426 -6.49 -35.53 7.23
C GLU A 426 -7.13 -36.23 6.01
N GLY A 427 -6.32 -37.00 5.27
CA GLY A 427 -6.79 -37.67 4.05
C GLY A 427 -5.81 -38.69 3.49
N SER A 428 -6.16 -39.30 2.35
CA SER A 428 -5.25 -40.15 1.59
C SER A 428 -4.03 -39.34 1.11
N SER A 429 -2.86 -39.97 1.01
CA SER A 429 -1.65 -39.31 0.50
C SER A 429 -1.84 -38.70 -0.89
N LYS A 430 -2.77 -39.22 -1.71
CA LYS A 430 -3.09 -38.67 -3.03
C LYS A 430 -3.86 -37.35 -2.94
N ASP A 431 -4.85 -37.29 -2.05
CA ASP A 431 -5.70 -36.10 -1.87
C ASP A 431 -4.89 -34.95 -1.27
N CYS A 432 -4.04 -35.27 -0.29
CA CYS A 432 -3.12 -34.29 0.28
C CYS A 432 -2.12 -33.78 -0.77
N ASN A 433 -1.57 -34.66 -1.62
CA ASN A 433 -0.66 -34.23 -2.67
C ASN A 433 -1.34 -33.33 -3.70
N GLN A 434 -2.61 -33.58 -4.04
CA GLN A 434 -3.38 -32.69 -4.91
C GLN A 434 -3.65 -31.34 -4.23
N HIS A 435 -4.04 -31.37 -2.95
CA HIS A 435 -4.27 -30.16 -2.17
C HIS A 435 -3.02 -29.27 -2.06
N TYR A 436 -1.85 -29.85 -1.73
CA TYR A 436 -0.58 -29.11 -1.71
C TYR A 436 -0.16 -28.63 -3.09
N LYS A 437 -0.52 -29.36 -4.15
CA LYS A 437 -0.22 -28.94 -5.52
C LYS A 437 -1.02 -27.69 -5.93
N GLU A 438 -2.25 -27.56 -5.44
CA GLU A 438 -3.11 -26.41 -5.74
C GLU A 438 -2.82 -25.22 -4.83
N ASN A 439 -2.54 -25.49 -3.55
CA ASN A 439 -2.49 -24.47 -2.49
C ASN A 439 -1.10 -24.19 -1.94
N ALA A 440 -0.05 -24.97 -2.23
CA ALA A 440 1.27 -24.73 -1.64
C ALA A 440 2.37 -24.54 -2.67
N ALA A 441 3.35 -23.74 -2.31
CA ALA A 441 4.58 -23.55 -3.08
C ALA A 441 5.79 -23.75 -2.18
N MET A 442 6.85 -24.35 -2.71
CA MET A 442 8.15 -24.42 -2.03
C MET A 442 9.05 -23.36 -2.63
N VAL A 443 9.58 -22.46 -1.81
CA VAL A 443 10.46 -21.37 -2.26
C VAL A 443 11.85 -21.59 -1.70
N GLU A 444 12.85 -21.56 -2.57
CA GLU A 444 14.26 -21.68 -2.22
C GLU A 444 15.02 -20.45 -2.72
N VAL A 445 15.71 -19.76 -1.83
CA VAL A 445 16.53 -18.59 -2.14
C VAL A 445 17.94 -18.85 -1.64
N PHE A 446 18.93 -18.87 -2.54
CA PHE A 446 20.29 -19.24 -2.20
C PHE A 446 21.32 -18.53 -3.08
N TYR A 447 22.55 -18.41 -2.61
CA TYR A 447 23.66 -17.92 -3.43
C TYR A 447 24.15 -19.02 -4.38
N GLU A 448 24.26 -18.71 -5.68
CA GLU A 448 24.86 -19.63 -6.65
C GLU A 448 26.34 -19.86 -6.37
N GLN A 449 27.02 -18.78 -5.97
CA GLN A 449 28.44 -18.74 -5.62
C GLN A 449 28.63 -17.74 -4.48
N LEU A 450 29.63 -17.96 -3.63
CA LEU A 450 29.95 -17.07 -2.49
C LEU A 450 30.88 -15.89 -2.86
N ASN A 451 31.11 -15.66 -4.14
CA ASN A 451 31.77 -14.46 -4.63
C ASN A 451 30.72 -13.37 -4.94
N TYR A 452 31.18 -12.13 -5.03
CA TYR A 452 30.38 -11.02 -5.51
C TYR A 452 31.17 -10.25 -6.56
N GLU A 453 30.46 -9.66 -7.51
CA GLU A 453 31.06 -8.77 -8.50
C GLU A 453 31.12 -7.35 -7.94
N MET A 454 32.26 -6.69 -8.06
CA MET A 454 32.42 -5.28 -7.66
C MET A 454 32.69 -4.42 -8.89
N LEU A 455 31.79 -3.49 -9.18
CA LEU A 455 31.90 -2.52 -10.27
C LEU A 455 32.19 -1.15 -9.66
N THR A 456 33.44 -0.73 -9.68
CA THR A 456 33.87 0.57 -9.14
C THR A 456 34.34 1.48 -10.25
N GLU A 457 33.75 2.67 -10.34
CA GLU A 457 34.27 3.75 -11.18
C GLU A 457 35.45 4.42 -10.48
N SER A 458 36.52 4.64 -11.24
CA SER A 458 37.71 5.37 -10.80
C SER A 458 38.01 6.48 -11.80
N GLU A 459 38.58 7.57 -11.32
CA GLU A 459 38.95 8.69 -12.17
C GLU A 459 40.01 8.24 -13.18
N ALA A 460 39.74 8.40 -14.47
CA ALA A 460 40.69 8.03 -15.52
C ALA A 460 41.94 8.93 -15.47
N TYR A 461 41.78 10.16 -14.97
CA TYR A 461 42.84 11.16 -14.92
C TYR A 461 42.74 12.00 -13.64
N GLY A 462 43.64 11.69 -12.69
CA GLY A 462 43.76 12.44 -11.44
C GLY A 462 44.60 13.71 -11.60
N LEU A 463 44.50 14.61 -10.62
CA LEU A 463 45.23 15.87 -10.61
C LEU A 463 46.76 15.69 -10.60
N VAL A 464 47.24 14.61 -9.99
CA VAL A 464 48.67 14.25 -10.00
C VAL A 464 49.16 13.92 -11.41
N ASN A 465 48.37 13.16 -12.17
CA ASN A 465 48.70 12.82 -13.56
C ASN A 465 48.68 14.08 -14.44
N LEU A 466 47.71 14.98 -14.23
CA LEU A 466 47.67 16.28 -14.91
C LEU A 466 48.93 17.10 -14.68
N LEU A 467 49.37 17.23 -13.42
CA LEU A 467 50.59 17.97 -13.09
C LEU A 467 51.84 17.29 -13.63
N ALA A 468 51.88 15.95 -13.61
CA ALA A 468 53.00 15.18 -14.15
C ALA A 468 53.12 15.34 -15.67
N ASP A 469 52.02 15.30 -16.41
CA ASP A 469 52.05 15.45 -17.88
C ASP A 469 52.32 16.90 -18.29
N VAL A 470 51.73 17.90 -17.61
CA VAL A 470 52.03 19.31 -17.86
C VAL A 470 53.50 19.60 -17.54
N GLY A 471 53.99 19.15 -16.39
CA GLY A 471 55.40 19.29 -16.02
C GLY A 471 56.33 18.54 -16.96
N GLY A 472 55.94 17.35 -17.41
CA GLY A 472 56.68 16.53 -18.36
C GLY A 472 56.78 17.19 -19.73
N GLN A 473 55.68 17.73 -20.26
CA GLN A 473 55.69 18.44 -21.54
C GLN A 473 56.44 19.76 -21.45
N LEU A 474 56.22 20.59 -20.43
CA LEU A 474 56.96 21.84 -20.26
C LEU A 474 58.46 21.62 -20.04
N GLY A 475 58.82 20.59 -19.29
CA GLY A 475 60.20 20.17 -19.09
C GLY A 475 60.86 19.66 -20.36
N LEU A 476 60.15 18.87 -21.17
CA LEU A 476 60.69 18.32 -22.42
C LEU A 476 60.86 19.39 -23.51
N TRP A 477 59.85 20.25 -23.71
CA TRP A 477 59.83 21.20 -24.82
C TRP A 477 60.58 22.50 -24.54
N CYS A 478 60.49 23.01 -23.30
CA CYS A 478 61.06 24.30 -22.94
C CYS A 478 62.18 24.19 -21.89
N GLY A 479 62.45 23.00 -21.34
CA GLY A 479 63.37 22.87 -20.20
C GLY A 479 62.88 23.56 -18.93
N ILE A 480 61.61 23.98 -18.91
CA ILE A 480 61.03 24.74 -17.81
C ILE A 480 60.73 23.75 -16.69
N SER A 481 61.31 24.02 -15.53
CA SER A 481 61.05 23.31 -14.29
C SER A 481 60.40 24.23 -13.26
N PHE A 482 59.92 23.65 -12.17
CA PHE A 482 59.43 24.43 -11.03
C PHE A 482 60.45 25.47 -10.55
N LEU A 483 61.75 25.13 -10.60
CA LEU A 483 62.83 26.05 -10.23
C LEU A 483 62.90 27.26 -11.17
N THR A 484 62.77 27.05 -12.48
CA THR A 484 62.75 28.17 -13.45
C THR A 484 61.55 29.10 -13.23
N CYS A 485 60.38 28.57 -12.83
CA CYS A 485 59.24 29.41 -12.45
C CYS A 485 59.55 30.26 -11.20
N CYS A 486 60.20 29.67 -10.19
CA CYS A 486 60.66 30.42 -9.02
C CYS A 486 61.67 31.51 -9.39
N GLU A 487 62.61 31.23 -10.30
CA GLU A 487 63.57 32.22 -10.80
C GLU A 487 62.89 33.42 -11.47
N PHE A 488 61.89 33.20 -12.32
CA PHE A 488 61.11 34.29 -12.93
C PHE A 488 60.38 35.14 -11.89
N ILE A 489 59.83 34.50 -10.85
CA ILE A 489 59.15 35.20 -9.75
C ILE A 489 60.15 36.06 -8.97
N PHE A 490 61.33 35.51 -8.62
CA PHE A 490 62.38 36.28 -7.95
C PHE A 490 62.88 37.44 -8.81
N LEU A 491 63.10 37.21 -10.10
CA LEU A 491 63.52 38.24 -11.04
C LEU A 491 62.47 39.34 -11.17
N PHE A 492 61.17 38.98 -11.18
CA PHE A 492 60.08 39.96 -11.20
C PHE A 492 60.05 40.82 -9.93
N PHE A 493 60.24 40.21 -8.75
CA PHE A 493 60.30 40.96 -7.49
C PHE A 493 61.53 41.88 -7.42
N GLU A 494 62.71 41.38 -7.80
CA GLU A 494 63.95 42.17 -7.79
C GLU A 494 63.90 43.33 -8.79
N THR A 495 63.41 43.09 -10.01
CA THR A 495 63.25 44.16 -11.02
C THR A 495 62.21 45.19 -10.62
N SER A 496 61.09 44.76 -10.03
CA SER A 496 60.08 45.67 -9.48
C SER A 496 60.64 46.50 -8.32
N TRP A 497 61.41 45.88 -7.42
CA TRP A 497 62.09 46.57 -6.31
C TRP A 497 63.12 47.59 -6.81
N MET A 498 63.97 47.20 -7.76
CA MET A 498 64.95 48.11 -8.38
C MET A 498 64.27 49.27 -9.11
N SER A 499 63.19 49.00 -9.86
CA SER A 499 62.41 50.04 -10.54
C SER A 499 61.74 51.00 -9.56
N ALA A 500 61.17 50.49 -8.46
CA ALA A 500 60.59 51.30 -7.40
C ALA A 500 61.65 52.15 -6.69
N LYS A 501 62.83 51.58 -6.39
CA LYS A 501 63.96 52.32 -5.81
C LYS A 501 64.47 53.42 -6.74
N HIS A 502 64.61 53.14 -8.03
CA HIS A 502 65.04 54.11 -9.03
C HIS A 502 64.04 55.28 -9.15
N HIS A 503 62.74 54.98 -9.22
CA HIS A 503 61.69 56.02 -9.21
C HIS A 503 61.66 56.81 -7.89
N TYR A 504 61.90 56.15 -6.76
CA TYR A 504 61.99 56.80 -5.45
C TYR A 504 63.20 57.75 -5.36
N GLU A 505 64.36 57.35 -5.88
CA GLU A 505 65.56 58.20 -5.92
C GLU A 505 65.37 59.41 -6.85
N ILE A 506 64.76 59.24 -8.03
CA ILE A 506 64.42 60.36 -8.92
C ILE A 506 63.41 61.30 -8.24
N TYR A 507 62.40 60.76 -7.57
CA TYR A 507 61.44 61.55 -6.80
C TYR A 507 62.13 62.34 -5.69
N LYS A 508 63.05 61.72 -4.95
CA LYS A 508 63.84 62.36 -3.90
C LYS A 508 64.71 63.50 -4.45
N ARG A 509 65.43 63.30 -5.55
CA ARG A 509 66.23 64.35 -6.22
C ARG A 509 65.36 65.53 -6.65
N LYS A 510 64.21 65.29 -7.29
CA LYS A 510 63.26 66.35 -7.65
C LYS A 510 62.69 67.09 -6.44
N LYS A 511 62.48 66.39 -5.31
CA LYS A 511 62.00 67.00 -4.06
C LYS A 511 63.08 67.86 -3.40
N GLU A 512 64.34 67.42 -3.44
CA GLU A 512 65.50 68.20 -2.97
C GLU A 512 65.76 69.43 -3.85
N GLU A 513 65.68 69.31 -5.17
CA GLU A 513 65.74 70.45 -6.09
C GLU A 513 64.62 71.47 -5.84
N LYS A 514 63.37 71.01 -5.62
CA LYS A 514 62.26 71.88 -5.23
C LYS A 514 62.45 72.53 -3.86
N ARG A 515 63.14 71.87 -2.91
CA ARG A 515 63.50 72.48 -1.61
C ARG A 515 64.58 73.54 -1.78
N ARG A 516 65.66 73.25 -2.51
CA ARG A 516 66.72 74.23 -2.82
C ARG A 516 66.18 75.45 -3.59
N ALA A 517 65.27 75.24 -4.55
CA ALA A 517 64.62 76.33 -5.26
C ALA A 517 63.73 77.20 -4.34
N LYS A 518 63.17 76.64 -3.27
CA LYS A 518 62.41 77.40 -2.26
C LYS A 518 63.27 78.12 -1.23
N GLU A 519 64.56 77.79 -1.10
CA GLU A 519 65.50 78.47 -0.21
C GLU A 519 66.23 79.65 -0.90
N ILE A 520 66.12 79.76 -2.23
CA ILE A 520 66.75 80.80 -3.06
C ILE A 520 65.78 81.97 -3.37
N PHE A 521 64.49 81.80 -3.12
CA PHE A 521 63.46 82.85 -3.09
C PHE A 521 63.08 83.14 -1.64
#